data_AF-A0A2W5FMY6-F1
#
_entry.id   AF-A0A2W5FMY6-F1
#
_cell.length_a   1.000
_cell.length_b   1.000
_cell.length_c   1.000
_cell.angle_alpha   90.00
_cell.angle_beta   90.00
_cell.angle_gamma   90.00
#
_symmetry.space_group_name_H-M   'P 1'
#
loop_
_entity.id
_entity.type
_entity.pdbx_description
1 polymer ?
#
loop_
_entity_poly.entity_id
_entity_poly.type
_entity_poly.pdbx_seq_one_letter_code
_entity_poly.pdbx_strand_id
1 'polypeptide(L)' 'GQLVFDTSKPDGTPRKLMDVSLLASRGWRARTGLREGIALAYADFLRRSG' A
#
# COMPACT_ATOMS: atom_id res chain seq x y z
N GLY A 1 13.46 2.63 -15.86
CA GLY A 1 13.67 3.91 -15.14
C GLY A 1 14.43 3.64 -13.86
N GLN A 2 15.06 4.66 -13.27
CA GLN A 2 15.73 4.58 -11.97
C GLN A 2 14.80 5.09 -10.86
N LEU A 3 14.83 4.44 -9.70
CA LEU A 3 14.15 4.92 -8.50
C LEU A 3 15.04 5.99 -7.85
N VAL A 4 14.54 7.21 -7.71
CA VAL A 4 15.29 8.34 -7.13
C VAL A 4 14.52 8.92 -5.95
N PHE A 5 15.19 9.03 -4.81
CA PHE A 5 14.69 9.72 -3.61
C PHE A 5 15.33 11.10 -3.55
N ASP A 6 14.53 12.16 -3.67
CA ASP A 6 14.99 13.55 -3.65
C ASP A 6 14.80 14.16 -2.26
N THR A 7 15.91 14.30 -1.52
CA THR A 7 15.94 14.81 -0.14
C THR A 7 15.79 16.32 -0.04
N SER A 8 15.70 17.06 -1.16
CA SER A 8 15.40 18.50 -1.14
C SER A 8 13.93 18.78 -0.82
N LYS A 9 13.07 17.77 -0.98
CA LYS A 9 11.64 17.85 -0.66
C LYS A 9 11.42 17.47 0.81
N PRO A 10 10.55 18.19 1.54
CA PRO A 10 10.30 17.87 2.94
C PRO A 10 9.59 16.52 3.07
N ASP A 11 10.02 15.74 4.06
CA ASP A 11 9.31 14.54 4.46
C ASP A 11 7.98 14.89 5.15
N GLY A 12 7.00 13.99 5.02
CA GLY A 12 5.78 14.04 5.82
C GLY A 12 6.01 13.56 7.25
N THR A 13 4.92 13.25 7.96
CA THR A 13 5.01 12.64 9.29
C THR A 13 5.79 11.31 9.24
N PRO A 14 6.79 11.07 10.12
CA PRO A 14 7.67 9.90 10.03
C PRO A 14 6.97 8.54 10.12
N ARG A 15 5.80 8.48 10.78
CA ARG A 15 5.01 7.25 10.90
C ARG A 15 3.53 7.56 10.98
N LYS A 16 2.75 6.93 10.11
CA LYS A 16 1.29 6.98 10.13
C LYS A 16 0.75 5.56 9.93
N LEU A 17 0.22 4.97 11.01
CA LEU A 17 -0.32 3.62 11.04
C LEU A 17 -1.67 3.64 11.78
N MET A 18 -2.58 2.75 11.38
CA MET A 18 -3.84 2.53 12.08
C MET A 18 -3.70 1.34 13.04
N ASP A 19 -4.24 1.50 14.25
CA ASP A 19 -4.42 0.35 15.15
C ASP A 19 -5.63 -0.48 14.68
N VAL A 20 -5.37 -1.76 14.38
CA VAL A 20 -6.37 -2.72 13.90
C VAL A 20 -6.75 -3.76 14.96
N SER A 21 -6.37 -3.55 16.22
CA SER A 21 -6.60 -4.49 17.32
C SER A 21 -8.08 -4.84 17.49
N LEU A 22 -8.98 -3.87 17.32
CA LEU A 22 -10.42 -4.12 17.38
C LEU A 22 -10.86 -5.11 16.29
N LEU A 23 -10.47 -4.89 15.03
CA LEU A 23 -10.82 -5.77 13.92
C LEU A 23 -10.25 -7.19 14.14
N ALA A 24 -8.99 -7.27 14.56
CA ALA A 24 -8.34 -8.54 14.87
C ALA A 24 -9.05 -9.30 16.01
N SER A 25 -9.46 -8.60 17.07
CA SER A 25 -10.21 -9.19 18.20
C SER A 25 -11.59 -9.74 17.79
N ARG A 26 -12.16 -9.22 16.71
CA ARG A 26 -13.42 -9.71 16.11
C ARG A 26 -13.19 -10.77 15.04
N GLY A 27 -11.98 -11.33 14.96
CA GLY A 27 -11.62 -12.40 14.04
C GLY A 27 -11.32 -11.94 12.61
N TRP A 28 -11.37 -10.64 12.33
CA TRP A 28 -11.03 -10.13 11.00
C TRP A 28 -9.52 -10.15 10.78
N ARG A 29 -9.09 -10.58 9.59
CA ARG A 29 -7.69 -10.55 9.15
C ARG A 29 -7.59 -10.09 7.71
N ALA A 30 -6.64 -9.20 7.42
CA ALA A 30 -6.28 -8.85 6.05
C ALA A 30 -5.74 -10.10 5.33
N ARG A 31 -6.27 -10.37 4.14
CA ARG A 31 -5.91 -11.56 3.35
C ARG A 31 -4.89 -11.25 2.25
N THR A 32 -4.94 -10.04 1.71
CA THR A 32 -4.09 -9.62 0.59
C THR A 32 -2.84 -8.93 1.12
N GLY A 33 -1.67 -9.46 0.74
CA GLY A 33 -0.38 -8.83 1.05
C GLY A 33 -0.08 -7.64 0.14
N LEU A 34 0.85 -6.77 0.53
CA LEU A 34 1.17 -5.55 -0.24
C LEU A 34 1.60 -5.86 -1.69
N ARG A 35 2.53 -6.81 -1.87
CA ARG A 35 3.03 -7.19 -3.20
C ARG A 35 1.92 -7.73 -4.10
N GLU A 36 1.11 -8.62 -3.55
CA GLU A 36 -0.03 -9.23 -4.24
C GLU A 36 -1.04 -8.15 -4.65
N GLY A 37 -1.42 -7.27 -3.71
CA GLY A 37 -2.36 -6.18 -3.96
C GLY A 37 -1.87 -5.22 -5.05
N ILE A 38 -0.59 -4.84 -5.04
CA ILE A 38 0.00 -3.98 -6.09
C ILE A 38 -0.07 -4.67 -7.46
N ALA A 39 0.28 -5.96 -7.53
CA ALA A 39 0.25 -6.70 -8.80
C ALA A 39 -1.17 -6.78 -9.37
N LEU A 40 -2.17 -7.08 -8.53
CA LEU A 40 -3.58 -7.15 -8.93
C LEU A 40 -4.09 -5.78 -9.41
N ALA A 41 -3.80 -4.72 -8.67
CA ALA A 41 -4.22 -3.36 -9.02
C ALA A 41 -3.59 -2.91 -10.36
N TYR A 42 -2.30 -3.20 -10.57
CA TYR A 42 -1.63 -2.83 -11.81
C TYR A 42 -2.16 -3.62 -13.02
N ALA A 43 -2.41 -4.92 -12.85
CA ALA A 43 -3.04 -5.73 -13.89
C ALA A 43 -4.44 -5.20 -14.25
N ASP A 44 -5.22 -4.77 -13.26
CA ASP A 44 -6.53 -4.17 -13.50
C ASP A 44 -6.43 -2.86 -14.29
N PHE A 45 -5.49 -1.98 -13.91
CA PHE A 45 -5.21 -0.74 -14.64
C PHE A 45 -4.90 -1.01 -16.13
N LEU A 46 -3.98 -1.94 -16.42
CA LEU A 46 -3.60 -2.28 -17.80
C LEU A 46 -4.77 -2.81 -18.64
N ARG A 47 -5.69 -3.58 -18.04
CA ARG A 47 -6.87 -4.09 -18.74
C ARG A 47 -7.88 -3.00 -19.10
N ARG A 48 -7.97 -1.94 -18.29
CA ARG A 48 -8.93 -0.84 -18.47
C ARG A 48 -8.39 0.30 -19.32
N SER A 49 -7.06 0.44 -19.38
CA SER A 49 -6.38 1.46 -20.18
C SER A 49 -5.97 0.97 -21.57
N GLY A 50 -6.35 -0.26 -21.95
CA GLY A 50 -6.19 -0.83 -23.29
C GLY A 50 -7.41 -0.59 -24.17
#